data_AF-A0A9W6C599-F1
#
_entry.id   AF-A0A9W6C599-F1
#
_cell.length_a   1.000
_cell.length_b   1.000
_cell.length_c   1.000
_cell.angle_alpha   90.00
_cell.angle_beta   90.00
_cell.angle_gamma   90.00
#
_symmetry.space_group_name_H-M   'P 1'
#
loop_
_entity.id
_entity.type
_entity.pdbx_description
1 polymer ?
#
loop_
_entity_poly.entity_id
_entity_poly.type
_entity_poly.pdbx_seq_one_letter_code
_entity_poly.pdbx_strand_id
1 'polypeptide(L)'
;MKTWKTTNNQNDIVCRTGAGDVPYLSFPLLEQSGLVHHGFSTRMGGVSTGIYESMNLSFTRGDEDASVRENFERFGAAIGVRTSDMVFSRQTHTSNVRIVTEEDRGKGIVCPVDYDNVDGLVTDVPGLCLVTFYADCVPLFFLDPVRKVIGLSHSGWRGTVAKIGLETVKKMQEVYGSRPEDTLACIGPSICQSCYEVSGDVIDAFRESFSPRLWETLFYEKPDGKYQLNLWKANEVVFAEAGILTEHIAVTNICTNCNPELLYSHRASGGRRGSLAAFLALKETQEGNQPPCITHF
;
A
#
# COMPACT_ATOMS: atom_id res chain seq x y z
N MET A 1 18.19 -4.31 18.86
CA MET A 1 17.21 -4.25 17.75
C MET A 1 16.11 -3.28 18.15
N LYS A 2 15.67 -2.40 17.24
CA LYS A 2 14.51 -1.54 17.48
C LYS A 2 13.26 -2.42 17.50
N THR A 3 12.39 -2.23 18.48
CA THR A 3 11.16 -3.01 18.64
C THR A 3 9.98 -2.25 18.02
N TRP A 4 9.15 -2.93 17.25
CA TRP A 4 7.92 -2.38 16.70
C TRP A 4 6.92 -2.07 17.82
N LYS A 5 6.35 -0.87 17.83
CA LYS A 5 5.16 -0.55 18.62
C LYS A 5 3.94 -0.95 17.81
N THR A 6 3.19 -1.92 18.31
CA THR A 6 1.93 -2.38 17.72
C THR A 6 0.73 -1.87 18.50
N THR A 7 -0.40 -1.68 17.82
CA THR A 7 -1.67 -1.27 18.45
C THR A 7 -2.43 -2.43 19.07
N ASN A 8 -2.07 -3.67 18.71
CA ASN A 8 -2.65 -4.91 19.23
C ASN A 8 -1.65 -6.07 19.02
N ASN A 9 -2.05 -7.30 19.36
CA ASN A 9 -1.23 -8.52 19.24
C ASN A 9 -1.56 -9.37 17.99
N GLN A 10 -2.32 -8.84 17.02
CA GLN A 10 -2.57 -9.55 15.77
C GLN A 10 -1.30 -9.61 14.92
N ASN A 11 -1.12 -10.69 14.17
CA ASN A 11 0.08 -10.94 13.34
C ASN A 11 -0.22 -10.87 11.84
N ASP A 12 -1.18 -10.02 11.47
CA ASP A 12 -1.59 -9.80 10.08
C ASP A 12 -0.48 -9.15 9.24
N ILE A 13 0.51 -8.55 9.89
CA ILE A 13 1.67 -7.95 9.23
C ILE A 13 2.96 -8.35 9.97
N VAL A 14 4.01 -8.64 9.21
CA VAL A 14 5.30 -9.08 9.72
C VAL A 14 6.43 -8.30 9.07
N CYS A 15 7.52 -8.09 9.81
CA CYS A 15 8.75 -7.54 9.25
C CYS A 15 9.59 -8.67 8.66
N ARG A 16 9.97 -8.52 7.39
CA ARG A 16 10.90 -9.39 6.67
C ARG A 16 12.21 -8.64 6.42
N THR A 17 13.25 -9.39 6.09
CA THR A 17 14.53 -8.86 5.65
C THR A 17 14.84 -9.48 4.28
N GLY A 18 14.96 -8.63 3.26
CA GLY A 18 15.27 -9.04 1.89
C GLY A 18 16.76 -8.94 1.57
N ALA A 19 17.08 -8.96 0.27
CA ALA A 19 18.43 -8.72 -0.23
C ALA A 19 19.05 -7.43 0.34
N GLY A 20 20.35 -7.47 0.63
CA GLY A 20 21.08 -6.32 1.18
C GLY A 20 20.66 -5.93 2.60
N ASP A 21 20.10 -6.89 3.37
CA ASP A 21 19.58 -6.69 4.73
C ASP A 21 18.49 -5.60 4.82
N VAL A 22 17.80 -5.32 3.72
CA VAL A 22 16.74 -4.30 3.65
C VAL A 22 15.47 -4.82 4.33
N PRO A 23 14.98 -4.15 5.39
CA PRO A 23 13.78 -4.57 6.09
C PRO A 23 12.52 -3.98 5.45
N TYR A 24 11.50 -4.81 5.29
CA TYR A 24 10.20 -4.43 4.73
C TYR A 24 9.06 -5.10 5.48
N LEU A 25 7.88 -4.49 5.46
CA LEU A 25 6.67 -5.04 6.07
C LEU A 25 5.86 -5.81 5.02
N SER A 26 5.35 -6.97 5.41
CA SER A 26 4.69 -7.92 4.53
C SER A 26 3.45 -8.53 5.20
N PHE A 27 2.44 -8.87 4.41
CA PHE A 27 1.24 -9.56 4.85
C PHE A 27 1.34 -11.08 4.62
N PRO A 28 1.28 -11.92 5.66
CA PRO A 28 1.22 -13.36 5.49
C PRO A 28 0.06 -13.82 4.60
N LEU A 29 -1.08 -13.11 4.63
CA LEU A 29 -2.23 -13.39 3.76
C LEU A 29 -1.85 -13.38 2.27
N LEU A 30 -1.05 -12.40 1.82
CA LEU A 30 -0.59 -12.31 0.44
C LEU A 30 0.57 -13.27 0.17
N GLU A 31 1.50 -13.44 1.12
CA GLU A 31 2.64 -14.36 0.98
C GLU A 31 2.17 -15.80 0.76
N GLN A 32 1.15 -16.24 1.51
CA GLN A 32 0.61 -17.61 1.46
C GLN A 32 -0.05 -17.94 0.11
N SER A 33 -0.51 -16.94 -0.65
CA SER A 33 -1.00 -17.17 -2.01
C SER A 33 0.08 -17.72 -2.94
N GLY A 34 1.36 -17.38 -2.68
CA GLY A 34 2.48 -17.69 -3.55
C GLY A 34 2.51 -16.89 -4.86
N LEU A 35 1.50 -16.08 -5.16
CA LEU A 35 1.27 -15.46 -6.46
C LEU A 35 1.92 -14.09 -6.66
N VAL A 36 2.34 -13.42 -5.58
CA VAL A 36 2.79 -12.02 -5.64
C VAL A 36 4.16 -11.79 -5.00
N HIS A 37 4.87 -10.79 -5.52
CA HIS A 37 5.88 -10.05 -4.78
C HIS A 37 5.20 -8.80 -4.20
N HIS A 38 5.33 -8.57 -2.90
CA HIS A 38 4.79 -7.37 -2.27
C HIS A 38 5.64 -6.93 -1.09
N GLY A 39 5.48 -5.66 -0.73
CA GLY A 39 6.09 -5.12 0.46
C GLY A 39 5.69 -3.68 0.69
N PHE A 40 5.68 -3.28 1.96
CA PHE A 40 5.62 -1.89 2.37
C PHE A 40 6.98 -1.49 2.95
N SER A 41 7.59 -0.45 2.39
CA SER A 41 8.94 -0.03 2.76
C SER A 41 9.03 0.42 4.20
N THR A 42 10.21 0.27 4.81
CA THR A 42 10.58 1.03 6.01
C THR A 42 11.45 2.23 5.61
N ARG A 43 11.81 3.09 6.57
CA ARG A 43 12.81 4.14 6.31
C ARG A 43 14.25 3.65 6.38
N MET A 44 14.48 2.35 6.63
CA MET A 44 15.80 1.76 6.88
C MET A 44 16.36 1.09 5.62
N GLY A 45 17.68 0.97 5.52
CA GLY A 45 18.36 0.22 4.46
C GLY A 45 18.69 1.03 3.18
N GLY A 46 18.42 2.33 3.17
CA GLY A 46 18.72 3.19 2.02
C GLY A 46 20.04 3.96 2.13
N VAL A 47 20.22 4.96 1.27
CA VAL A 47 21.43 5.80 1.18
C VAL A 47 21.19 7.30 1.39
N SER A 48 19.93 7.72 1.43
CA SER A 48 19.57 9.12 1.65
C SER A 48 20.00 9.59 3.04
N THR A 49 20.19 10.90 3.22
CA THR A 49 20.69 11.49 4.47
C THR A 49 19.76 12.55 5.04
N GLY A 50 20.05 13.00 6.28
CA GLY A 50 19.30 14.07 6.93
C GLY A 50 17.84 13.70 7.18
N ILE A 51 16.91 14.57 6.79
CA ILE A 51 15.46 14.31 6.97
C ILE A 51 14.93 13.16 6.09
N TYR A 52 15.72 12.73 5.11
CA TYR A 52 15.44 11.62 4.20
C TYR A 52 16.17 10.34 4.60
N GLU A 53 16.84 10.32 5.75
CA GLU A 53 17.60 9.15 6.19
C GLU A 53 16.67 7.96 6.52
N SER A 54 16.83 6.78 5.95
CA SER A 54 17.83 6.33 4.97
C SER A 54 17.22 5.96 3.61
N MET A 55 15.98 5.45 3.61
CA MET A 55 15.31 4.92 2.41
C MET A 55 14.17 5.84 1.97
N ASN A 56 14.50 7.00 1.41
CA ASN A 56 13.48 7.86 0.81
C ASN A 56 13.13 7.38 -0.60
N LEU A 57 11.85 7.10 -0.83
CA LEU A 57 11.30 6.64 -2.11
C LEU A 57 10.45 7.75 -2.75
N SER A 58 11.03 8.95 -2.90
CA SER A 58 10.36 10.08 -3.54
C SER A 58 11.30 11.08 -4.19
N PHE A 59 11.10 11.31 -5.49
CA PHE A 59 11.79 12.32 -6.29
C PHE A 59 11.31 13.76 -6.05
N THR A 60 10.17 13.96 -5.39
CA THR A 60 9.52 15.29 -5.29
C THR A 60 9.69 15.96 -3.93
N ARG A 61 10.43 15.33 -3.01
CA ARG A 61 10.62 15.85 -1.63
C ARG A 61 11.87 16.69 -1.44
N GLY A 62 12.69 16.85 -2.48
CA GLY A 62 13.93 17.63 -2.46
C GLY A 62 15.18 16.84 -2.05
N ASP A 63 15.12 15.51 -2.08
CA ASP A 63 16.27 14.63 -1.91
C ASP A 63 17.08 14.52 -3.21
N GLU A 64 18.29 13.97 -3.14
CA GLU A 64 19.12 13.74 -4.32
C GLU A 64 18.58 12.59 -5.18
N ASP A 65 18.32 12.85 -6.46
CA ASP A 65 17.78 11.86 -7.41
C ASP A 65 18.59 10.56 -7.45
N ALA A 66 19.93 10.64 -7.36
CA ALA A 66 20.79 9.47 -7.34
C ALA A 66 20.55 8.59 -6.10
N SER A 67 20.39 9.22 -4.93
CA SER A 67 20.06 8.54 -3.68
C SER A 67 18.68 7.89 -3.75
N VAL A 68 17.69 8.58 -4.31
CA VAL A 68 16.34 8.03 -4.48
C VAL A 68 16.33 6.85 -5.45
N ARG A 69 17.06 6.91 -6.57
CA ARG A 69 17.18 5.78 -7.52
C ARG A 69 17.81 4.56 -6.87
N GLU A 70 18.92 4.74 -6.15
CA GLU A 70 19.56 3.66 -5.40
C GLU A 70 18.62 3.05 -4.35
N ASN A 71 17.81 3.87 -3.67
CA ASN A 71 16.81 3.35 -2.73
C ASN A 71 15.75 2.47 -3.42
N PHE A 72 15.30 2.82 -4.63
CA PHE A 72 14.40 1.98 -5.41
C PHE A 72 15.08 0.67 -5.86
N GLU A 73 16.35 0.71 -6.28
CA GLU A 73 17.12 -0.49 -6.63
C GLU A 73 17.23 -1.44 -5.43
N ARG A 74 17.64 -0.91 -4.28
CA ARG A 74 17.75 -1.69 -3.03
C ARG A 74 16.42 -2.30 -2.62
N PHE A 75 15.35 -1.51 -2.63
CA PHE A 75 14.04 -1.99 -2.22
C PHE A 75 13.49 -3.02 -3.22
N GLY A 76 13.61 -2.76 -4.52
CA GLY A 76 13.23 -3.70 -5.58
C GLY A 76 13.94 -5.05 -5.42
N ALA A 77 15.27 -5.03 -5.24
CA ALA A 77 16.04 -6.24 -4.98
C ALA A 77 15.58 -6.97 -3.70
N ALA A 78 15.21 -6.24 -2.65
CA ALA A 78 14.74 -6.81 -1.39
C ALA A 78 13.45 -7.63 -1.52
N ILE A 79 12.53 -7.19 -2.39
CA ILE A 79 11.23 -7.85 -2.62
C ILE A 79 11.21 -8.74 -3.87
N GLY A 80 12.29 -8.77 -4.65
CA GLY A 80 12.41 -9.57 -5.88
C GLY A 80 11.76 -8.93 -7.11
N VAL A 81 11.78 -7.61 -7.22
CA VAL A 81 11.21 -6.83 -8.33
C VAL A 81 12.29 -5.97 -8.98
N ARG A 82 12.33 -5.92 -10.32
CA ARG A 82 13.22 -4.98 -11.03
C ARG A 82 12.60 -3.59 -11.04
N THR A 83 13.41 -2.57 -10.86
CA THR A 83 12.97 -1.16 -10.96
C THR A 83 12.39 -0.82 -12.32
N SER A 84 12.90 -1.44 -13.39
CA SER A 84 12.35 -1.29 -14.74
C SER A 84 10.91 -1.77 -14.88
N ASP A 85 10.42 -2.61 -13.98
CA ASP A 85 9.06 -3.15 -14.01
C ASP A 85 8.05 -2.34 -13.19
N MET A 86 8.53 -1.29 -12.49
CA MET A 86 7.70 -0.49 -11.61
C MET A 86 6.87 0.55 -12.37
N VAL A 87 5.63 0.75 -11.92
CA VAL A 87 4.69 1.74 -12.43
C VAL A 87 4.16 2.57 -11.26
N PHE A 88 4.42 3.87 -11.30
CA PHE A 88 4.11 4.76 -10.19
C PHE A 88 2.72 5.37 -10.32
N SER A 89 2.02 5.50 -9.20
CA SER A 89 0.82 6.34 -9.09
C SER A 89 1.16 7.85 -9.18
N ARG A 90 0.14 8.67 -9.39
CA ARG A 90 0.21 10.14 -9.34
C ARG A 90 -0.86 10.68 -8.41
N GLN A 91 -0.60 10.48 -7.12
CA GLN A 91 -1.56 10.68 -6.05
C GLN A 91 -1.91 12.15 -5.80
N THR A 92 -3.20 12.46 -5.88
CA THR A 92 -3.75 13.77 -5.53
C THR A 92 -4.91 13.67 -4.53
N HIS A 93 -5.04 12.52 -3.85
CA HIS A 93 -6.07 12.21 -2.85
C HIS A 93 -7.48 12.10 -3.45
N THR A 94 -7.58 11.58 -4.66
CA THR A 94 -8.83 11.24 -5.37
C THR A 94 -9.20 9.77 -5.14
N SER A 95 -10.29 9.31 -5.78
CA SER A 95 -10.65 7.89 -5.89
C SER A 95 -10.40 7.31 -7.28
N ASN A 96 -9.58 7.97 -8.10
CA ASN A 96 -9.32 7.55 -9.48
C ASN A 96 -8.39 6.32 -9.52
N VAL A 97 -8.87 5.26 -10.18
CA VAL A 97 -8.15 4.00 -10.35
C VAL A 97 -7.82 3.79 -11.83
N ARG A 98 -6.53 3.64 -12.14
CA ARG A 98 -6.02 3.41 -13.50
C ARG A 98 -5.77 1.92 -13.75
N ILE A 99 -6.12 1.46 -14.95
CA ILE A 99 -5.69 0.17 -15.49
C ILE A 99 -4.27 0.34 -16.00
N VAL A 100 -3.35 -0.49 -15.51
CA VAL A 100 -1.94 -0.49 -15.88
C VAL A 100 -1.68 -1.64 -16.83
N THR A 101 -1.03 -1.35 -17.96
CA THR A 101 -0.67 -2.35 -18.98
C THR A 101 0.83 -2.38 -19.23
N GLU A 102 1.28 -3.26 -20.12
CA GLU A 102 2.68 -3.37 -20.53
C GLU A 102 3.26 -2.03 -21.04
N GLU A 103 2.43 -1.18 -21.66
CA GLU A 103 2.84 0.14 -22.15
C GLU A 103 3.22 1.12 -21.02
N ASP A 104 2.78 0.83 -19.79
CA ASP A 104 3.09 1.64 -18.62
C ASP A 104 4.38 1.21 -17.92
N ARG A 105 5.04 0.13 -18.35
CA ARG A 105 6.25 -0.41 -17.72
C ARG A 105 7.32 0.67 -17.55
N GLY A 106 7.81 0.84 -16.32
CA GLY A 106 8.86 1.79 -15.98
C GLY A 106 8.40 3.25 -15.79
N LYS A 107 7.11 3.56 -15.97
CA LYS A 107 6.57 4.93 -15.79
C LYS A 107 6.72 5.39 -14.34
N GLY A 108 7.52 6.45 -14.16
CA GLY A 108 7.84 7.06 -12.87
C GLY A 108 9.28 6.85 -12.40
N ILE A 109 9.99 5.88 -12.97
CA ILE A 109 11.36 5.53 -12.59
C ILE A 109 12.30 5.51 -13.80
N VAL A 110 11.98 4.77 -14.86
CA VAL A 110 12.77 4.67 -16.10
C VAL A 110 12.30 5.71 -17.11
N CYS A 111 10.99 5.90 -17.26
CA CYS A 111 10.41 6.88 -18.16
C CYS A 111 9.42 7.81 -17.42
N PRO A 112 9.13 9.00 -17.96
CA PRO A 112 8.15 9.90 -17.36
C PRO A 112 6.75 9.30 -17.35
N VAL A 113 5.98 9.65 -16.33
CA VAL A 113 4.55 9.36 -16.27
C VAL A 113 3.78 10.36 -17.14
N ASP A 114 2.83 9.88 -17.92
CA ASP A 114 1.97 10.65 -18.85
C ASP A 114 0.52 10.83 -18.36
N TYR A 115 0.22 10.39 -17.14
CA TYR A 115 -1.06 10.58 -16.46
C TYR A 115 -0.89 11.38 -15.16
N ASP A 116 -2.01 11.88 -14.63
CA ASP A 116 -2.09 12.60 -13.36
C ASP A 116 -3.39 12.23 -12.64
N ASN A 117 -3.51 12.57 -11.35
CA ASN A 117 -4.68 12.31 -10.53
C ASN A 117 -5.08 10.83 -10.50
N VAL A 118 -4.10 9.96 -10.20
CA VAL A 118 -4.26 8.51 -10.10
C VAL A 118 -3.79 8.08 -8.72
N ASP A 119 -4.73 7.69 -7.86
CA ASP A 119 -4.46 7.24 -6.49
C ASP A 119 -4.54 5.71 -6.37
N GLY A 120 -5.16 5.01 -7.33
CA GLY A 120 -5.20 3.56 -7.41
C GLY A 120 -4.70 3.02 -8.76
N LEU A 121 -4.10 1.85 -8.73
CA LEU A 121 -3.62 1.12 -9.91
C LEU A 121 -4.17 -0.31 -9.88
N VAL A 122 -4.51 -0.88 -11.03
CA VAL A 122 -4.88 -2.30 -11.17
C VAL A 122 -4.22 -2.91 -12.41
N THR A 123 -3.85 -4.19 -12.35
CA THR A 123 -3.31 -4.93 -13.50
C THR A 123 -3.44 -6.44 -13.33
N ASP A 124 -3.50 -7.18 -14.44
CA ASP A 124 -3.34 -8.63 -14.53
C ASP A 124 -2.01 -9.04 -15.20
N VAL A 125 -1.15 -8.08 -15.55
CA VAL A 125 0.11 -8.33 -16.26
C VAL A 125 1.17 -8.87 -15.28
N PRO A 126 1.67 -10.11 -15.47
CA PRO A 126 2.74 -10.65 -14.63
C PRO A 126 4.03 -9.84 -14.73
N GLY A 127 4.74 -9.73 -13.61
CA GLY A 127 6.01 -9.01 -13.51
C GLY A 127 5.88 -7.49 -13.36
N LEU A 128 4.77 -6.85 -13.79
CA LEU A 128 4.55 -5.42 -13.54
C LEU A 128 4.32 -5.16 -12.05
N CYS A 129 5.01 -4.16 -11.52
CA CYS A 129 4.94 -3.77 -10.12
C CYS A 129 4.24 -2.43 -9.95
N LEU A 130 3.09 -2.45 -9.28
CA LEU A 130 2.35 -1.26 -8.89
C LEU A 130 3.03 -0.59 -7.69
N VAL A 131 3.24 0.72 -7.75
CA VAL A 131 3.88 1.50 -6.67
C VAL A 131 3.03 2.69 -6.26
N THR A 132 2.77 2.81 -4.96
CA THR A 132 2.08 3.95 -4.34
C THR A 132 2.88 4.48 -3.13
N PHE A 133 2.72 5.74 -2.78
CA PHE A 133 3.59 6.50 -1.86
C PHE A 133 2.88 6.97 -0.60
N TYR A 134 3.57 6.94 0.54
CA TYR A 134 2.94 7.17 1.84
C TYR A 134 3.83 7.95 2.81
N ALA A 135 3.16 8.73 3.66
CA ALA A 135 3.55 8.95 5.04
C ALA A 135 2.27 9.32 5.79
N ASP A 136 1.73 8.34 6.53
CA ASP A 136 0.47 8.36 7.29
C ASP A 136 -0.82 7.95 6.55
N CYS A 137 -0.97 8.18 5.24
CA CYS A 137 -2.15 7.69 4.50
C CYS A 137 -2.16 6.16 4.40
N VAL A 138 -3.34 5.56 4.17
CA VAL A 138 -3.55 4.11 4.25
C VAL A 138 -3.25 3.43 2.91
N PRO A 139 -2.26 2.52 2.82
CA PRO A 139 -2.09 1.66 1.66
C PRO A 139 -3.11 0.53 1.65
N LEU A 140 -3.77 0.33 0.52
CA LEU A 140 -4.76 -0.73 0.29
C LEU A 140 -4.24 -1.68 -0.79
N PHE A 141 -3.99 -2.93 -0.43
CA PHE A 141 -3.54 -3.98 -1.35
C PHE A 141 -4.71 -4.89 -1.69
N PHE A 142 -4.78 -5.34 -2.95
CA PHE A 142 -5.80 -6.24 -3.45
C PHE A 142 -5.16 -7.33 -4.31
N LEU A 143 -5.56 -8.57 -4.11
CA LEU A 143 -5.20 -9.71 -4.93
C LEU A 143 -6.44 -10.55 -5.17
N ASP A 144 -6.84 -10.69 -6.43
CA ASP A 144 -7.72 -11.77 -6.86
C ASP A 144 -6.84 -12.96 -7.28
N PRO A 145 -6.77 -14.05 -6.49
CA PRO A 145 -5.94 -15.21 -6.79
C PRO A 145 -6.53 -16.09 -7.91
N VAL A 146 -7.84 -15.97 -8.18
CA VAL A 146 -8.55 -16.76 -9.20
C VAL A 146 -8.30 -16.18 -10.59
N ARG A 147 -8.51 -14.87 -10.74
CA ARG A 147 -8.25 -14.13 -11.98
C ARG A 147 -6.80 -13.71 -12.15
N LYS A 148 -6.00 -13.76 -11.08
CA LYS A 148 -4.63 -13.26 -11.02
C LYS A 148 -4.58 -11.78 -11.39
N VAL A 149 -5.33 -10.98 -10.63
CA VAL A 149 -5.40 -9.53 -10.78
C VAL A 149 -4.92 -8.91 -9.48
N ILE A 150 -4.11 -7.87 -9.57
CA ILE A 150 -3.68 -7.09 -8.41
C ILE A 150 -4.20 -5.65 -8.49
N GLY A 151 -4.43 -5.07 -7.32
CA GLY A 151 -4.73 -3.66 -7.16
C GLY A 151 -3.92 -3.06 -6.03
N LEU A 152 -3.52 -1.80 -6.17
CA LEU A 152 -2.82 -1.06 -5.13
C LEU A 152 -3.29 0.40 -5.10
N SER A 153 -3.83 0.82 -3.96
CA SER A 153 -4.50 2.12 -3.83
C SER A 153 -4.06 2.90 -2.59
N HIS A 154 -3.88 4.21 -2.78
CA HIS A 154 -3.59 5.18 -1.73
C HIS A 154 -4.88 5.79 -1.17
N SER A 155 -5.16 5.53 0.10
CA SER A 155 -6.36 6.01 0.79
C SER A 155 -5.98 6.97 1.92
N GLY A 156 -5.84 8.25 1.60
CA GLY A 156 -5.96 9.31 2.61
C GLY A 156 -7.42 9.50 3.03
N TRP A 157 -7.70 10.42 3.97
CA TRP A 157 -9.07 10.64 4.45
C TRP A 157 -10.07 10.97 3.32
N ARG A 158 -9.64 11.75 2.32
CA ARG A 158 -10.46 12.06 1.12
C ARG A 158 -10.74 10.81 0.29
N GLY A 159 -9.72 9.99 0.04
CA GLY A 159 -9.86 8.72 -0.69
C GLY A 159 -10.74 7.71 0.07
N THR A 160 -10.67 7.71 1.40
CA THR A 160 -11.54 6.90 2.26
C THR A 160 -13.00 7.34 2.16
N VAL A 161 -13.29 8.65 2.27
CA VAL A 161 -14.65 9.21 2.08
C VAL A 161 -15.17 8.94 0.68
N ALA A 162 -14.32 9.06 -0.33
CA ALA A 162 -14.63 8.76 -1.73
C ALA A 162 -14.61 7.25 -2.07
N LYS A 163 -14.43 6.38 -1.05
CA LYS A 163 -14.47 4.92 -1.15
C LYS A 163 -13.53 4.33 -2.21
N ILE A 164 -12.29 4.83 -2.30
CA ILE A 164 -11.30 4.34 -3.29
C ILE A 164 -11.08 2.83 -3.25
N GLY A 165 -11.18 2.19 -2.08
CA GLY A 165 -11.10 0.74 -1.96
C GLY A 165 -12.21 0.01 -2.74
N LEU A 166 -13.44 0.53 -2.66
CA LEU A 166 -14.58 0.02 -3.41
C LEU A 166 -14.46 0.32 -4.91
N GLU A 167 -13.96 1.50 -5.28
CA GLU A 167 -13.69 1.84 -6.69
C GLU A 167 -12.59 0.95 -7.30
N THR A 168 -11.60 0.54 -6.49
CA THR A 168 -10.56 -0.41 -6.92
C THR A 168 -11.16 -1.79 -7.20
N VAL A 169 -11.98 -2.31 -6.28
CA VAL A 169 -12.68 -3.59 -6.46
C VAL A 169 -13.59 -3.53 -7.67
N LYS A 170 -14.41 -2.48 -7.82
CA LYS A 170 -15.24 -2.28 -9.02
C LYS A 170 -14.42 -2.33 -10.30
N LYS A 171 -13.26 -1.66 -10.34
CA LYS A 171 -12.40 -1.67 -11.52
C LYS A 171 -11.88 -3.08 -11.83
N MET A 172 -11.49 -3.85 -10.81
CA MET A 172 -11.10 -5.25 -10.98
C MET A 172 -12.26 -6.11 -11.53
N GLN A 173 -13.48 -5.92 -11.01
CA GLN A 173 -14.68 -6.61 -11.50
C GLN A 173 -15.00 -6.26 -12.96
N GLU A 174 -15.07 -4.97 -13.28
CA GLU A 174 -15.45 -4.45 -14.59
C GLU A 174 -14.48 -4.88 -15.70
N VAL A 175 -13.18 -4.89 -15.41
CA VAL A 175 -12.13 -5.09 -16.42
C VAL A 175 -11.74 -6.56 -16.55
N TYR A 176 -11.65 -7.27 -15.43
CA TYR A 176 -11.07 -8.62 -15.38
C TYR A 176 -12.07 -9.70 -14.96
N GLY A 177 -13.30 -9.33 -14.62
CA GLY A 177 -14.31 -10.26 -14.12
C GLY A 177 -13.95 -10.85 -12.76
N SER A 178 -13.17 -10.10 -11.96
CA SER A 178 -12.90 -10.43 -10.57
C SER A 178 -14.17 -10.53 -9.76
N ARG A 179 -14.13 -11.33 -8.70
CA ARG A 179 -15.23 -11.48 -7.74
C ARG A 179 -14.76 -10.96 -6.39
N PRO A 180 -15.47 -10.01 -5.75
CA PRO A 180 -15.08 -9.47 -4.45
C PRO A 180 -14.90 -10.56 -3.40
N GLU A 181 -15.73 -11.60 -3.42
CA GLU A 181 -15.65 -12.73 -2.50
C GLU A 181 -14.38 -13.58 -2.66
N ASP A 182 -13.74 -13.54 -3.83
CA ASP A 182 -12.46 -14.22 -4.07
C ASP A 182 -11.25 -13.31 -3.76
N THR A 183 -11.47 -12.00 -3.58
CA THR A 183 -10.40 -11.00 -3.43
C THR A 183 -9.82 -11.02 -2.02
N LEU A 184 -8.51 -11.19 -1.91
CA LEU A 184 -7.73 -10.94 -0.71
C LEU A 184 -7.37 -9.45 -0.63
N ALA A 185 -7.58 -8.83 0.53
CA ALA A 185 -7.30 -7.41 0.71
C ALA A 185 -6.53 -7.13 2.01
N CYS A 186 -5.63 -6.15 1.95
CA CYS A 186 -4.81 -5.78 3.11
C CYS A 186 -4.81 -4.27 3.33
N ILE A 187 -4.99 -3.85 4.59
CA ILE A 187 -4.88 -2.46 5.05
C ILE A 187 -3.51 -2.30 5.72
N GLY A 188 -2.60 -1.53 5.11
CA GLY A 188 -1.21 -1.46 5.56
C GLY A 188 -0.80 -0.27 6.42
N PRO A 189 0.49 -0.25 6.80
CA PRO A 189 1.01 0.66 7.82
C PRO A 189 0.71 2.12 7.50
N SER A 190 0.09 2.80 8.46
CA SER A 190 -0.41 4.16 8.30
C SER A 190 -0.70 4.76 9.68
N ILE A 191 -1.27 5.94 9.77
CA ILE A 191 -1.53 6.56 11.08
C ILE A 191 -2.72 5.88 11.78
N CYS A 192 -2.52 5.43 13.02
CA CYS A 192 -3.58 4.82 13.82
C CYS A 192 -4.52 5.86 14.43
N GLN A 193 -5.71 5.42 14.86
CA GLN A 193 -6.73 6.29 15.46
C GLN A 193 -6.23 7.13 16.63
N SER A 194 -5.39 6.59 17.53
CA SER A 194 -4.91 7.35 18.70
C SER A 194 -3.97 8.50 18.32
N CYS A 195 -3.39 8.46 17.12
CA CYS A 195 -2.47 9.47 16.62
C CYS A 195 -3.10 10.40 15.57
N TYR A 196 -4.31 10.10 15.09
CA TYR A 196 -4.91 10.81 13.97
C TYR A 196 -6.01 11.78 14.38
N GLU A 197 -5.55 12.91 14.92
CA GLU A 197 -6.43 14.02 15.25
C GLU A 197 -6.82 14.80 13.99
N VAL A 198 -8.12 15.04 13.83
CA VAL A 198 -8.73 15.78 12.72
C VAL A 198 -9.73 16.84 13.23
N SER A 199 -10.06 17.77 12.36
CA SER A 199 -11.07 18.82 12.58
C SER A 199 -12.49 18.36 12.24
N GLY A 200 -13.49 19.13 12.66
CA GLY A 200 -14.91 18.81 12.46
C GLY A 200 -15.32 18.70 10.99
N ASP A 201 -14.74 19.50 10.09
CA ASP A 201 -15.00 19.44 8.64
C ASP A 201 -14.64 18.08 8.03
N VAL A 202 -13.56 17.45 8.52
CA VAL A 202 -13.22 16.08 8.11
C VAL A 202 -14.29 15.11 8.61
N ILE A 203 -14.76 15.25 9.85
CA ILE A 203 -15.77 14.37 10.43
C ILE A 203 -17.13 14.52 9.74
N ASP A 204 -17.51 15.72 9.35
CA ASP A 204 -18.75 15.95 8.62
C ASP A 204 -18.75 15.22 7.28
N ALA A 205 -17.61 15.21 6.56
CA ALA A 205 -17.45 14.40 5.34
C ALA A 205 -17.59 12.88 5.62
N PHE A 206 -17.14 12.39 6.78
CA PHE A 206 -17.36 10.99 7.17
C PHE A 206 -18.82 10.72 7.55
N ARG A 207 -19.51 11.67 8.21
CA ARG A 207 -20.94 11.55 8.53
C ARG A 207 -21.81 11.47 7.28
N GLU A 208 -21.42 12.18 6.23
CA GLU A 208 -22.10 12.15 4.93
C GLU A 208 -21.89 10.84 4.17
N SER A 209 -20.69 10.24 4.26
CA SER A 209 -20.34 9.03 3.48
C SER A 209 -20.62 7.71 4.19
N PHE A 210 -20.62 7.69 5.53
CA PHE A 210 -20.78 6.48 6.34
C PHE A 210 -22.06 6.50 7.19
N SER A 211 -22.70 5.34 7.31
CA SER A 211 -23.92 5.16 8.09
C SER A 211 -23.75 5.61 9.55
N PRO A 212 -24.76 6.29 10.16
CA PRO A 212 -24.73 6.72 11.55
C PRO A 212 -24.41 5.61 12.56
N ARG A 213 -24.77 4.36 12.25
CA ARG A 213 -24.47 3.20 13.11
C ARG A 213 -22.99 2.89 13.23
N LEU A 214 -22.17 3.39 12.32
CA LEU A 214 -20.72 3.17 12.31
C LEU A 214 -19.95 4.29 13.00
N TRP A 215 -20.55 5.47 13.22
CA TRP A 215 -19.82 6.67 13.64
C TRP A 215 -18.99 6.46 14.91
N GLU A 216 -19.56 5.83 15.94
CA GLU A 216 -18.86 5.55 17.20
C GLU A 216 -17.64 4.62 17.03
N THR A 217 -17.62 3.79 15.98
CA THR A 217 -16.47 2.93 15.65
C THR A 217 -15.43 3.63 14.78
N LEU A 218 -15.83 4.69 14.07
CA LEU A 218 -14.97 5.42 13.14
C LEU A 218 -14.28 6.60 13.81
N PHE A 219 -14.95 7.30 14.73
CA PHE A 219 -14.37 8.46 15.39
C PHE A 219 -15.02 8.74 16.75
N TYR A 220 -14.29 9.48 17.58
CA TYR A 220 -14.82 10.06 18.81
C TYR A 220 -14.33 11.49 18.99
N GLU A 221 -15.13 12.30 19.67
CA GLU A 221 -14.81 13.68 20.01
C GLU A 221 -13.93 13.74 21.27
N LYS A 222 -12.92 14.60 21.24
CA LYS A 222 -12.07 14.91 22.39
C LYS A 222 -12.60 16.13 23.14
N PRO A 223 -12.21 16.32 24.42
CA PRO A 223 -12.64 17.48 25.21
C PRO A 223 -12.27 18.85 24.62
N ASP A 224 -11.31 18.91 23.70
CA ASP A 224 -10.86 20.14 23.02
C ASP A 224 -11.62 20.43 21.71
N GLY A 225 -12.69 19.69 21.41
CA GLY A 225 -13.51 19.85 20.21
C GLY A 225 -12.87 19.32 18.93
N LYS A 226 -11.72 18.62 19.03
CA LYS A 226 -11.13 17.85 17.92
C LYS A 226 -11.60 16.40 17.97
N TYR A 227 -11.31 15.64 16.92
CA TYR A 227 -11.74 14.25 16.81
C TYR A 227 -10.57 13.32 16.56
N GLN A 228 -10.68 12.07 17.00
CA GLN A 228 -9.74 11.00 16.68
C GLN A 228 -10.39 10.05 15.68
N LEU A 229 -9.79 9.94 14.49
CA LEU A 229 -10.39 9.25 13.35
C LEU A 229 -9.67 7.93 13.02
N ASN A 230 -10.44 6.86 12.87
CA ASN A 230 -9.97 5.52 12.55
C ASN A 230 -10.09 5.24 11.05
N LEU A 231 -9.04 5.59 10.30
CA LEU A 231 -8.99 5.29 8.86
C LEU A 231 -8.92 3.77 8.57
N TRP A 232 -8.33 2.97 9.46
CA TRP A 232 -8.26 1.52 9.27
C TRP A 232 -9.65 0.90 9.31
N LYS A 233 -10.43 1.24 10.34
CA LYS A 233 -11.81 0.76 10.46
C LYS A 233 -12.71 1.25 9.33
N ALA A 234 -12.53 2.51 8.90
CA ALA A 234 -13.27 3.04 7.77
C ALA A 234 -12.98 2.27 6.47
N ASN A 235 -11.72 1.97 6.16
CA ASN A 235 -11.38 1.20 4.96
C ASN A 235 -11.80 -0.28 5.08
N GLU A 236 -11.80 -0.88 6.27
CA GLU A 236 -12.34 -2.21 6.50
C GLU A 236 -13.86 -2.26 6.19
N VAL A 237 -14.61 -1.24 6.62
CA VAL A 237 -16.03 -1.08 6.23
C VAL A 237 -16.16 -0.96 4.71
N VAL A 238 -15.34 -0.15 4.05
CA VAL A 238 -15.37 0.01 2.58
C VAL A 238 -15.09 -1.33 1.87
N PHE A 239 -14.19 -2.17 2.39
CA PHE A 239 -13.94 -3.50 1.84
C PHE A 239 -15.15 -4.43 1.99
N ALA A 240 -15.79 -4.43 3.17
CA ALA A 240 -17.00 -5.21 3.40
C ALA A 240 -18.16 -4.73 2.50
N GLU A 241 -18.32 -3.40 2.32
CA GLU A 241 -19.30 -2.82 1.39
C GLU A 241 -19.02 -3.20 -0.07
N ALA A 242 -17.74 -3.38 -0.44
CA ALA A 242 -17.34 -3.85 -1.75
C ALA A 242 -17.61 -5.36 -1.97
N GLY A 243 -17.96 -6.11 -0.92
CA GLY A 243 -18.26 -7.54 -0.97
C GLY A 243 -17.07 -8.46 -0.68
N ILE A 244 -15.94 -7.92 -0.20
CA ILE A 244 -14.81 -8.74 0.25
C ILE A 244 -15.19 -9.45 1.55
N LEU A 245 -14.90 -10.76 1.62
CA LEU A 245 -15.17 -11.56 2.81
C LEU A 245 -14.27 -11.13 3.98
N THR A 246 -14.81 -11.11 5.20
CA THR A 246 -14.06 -10.69 6.40
C THR A 246 -12.79 -11.53 6.60
N GLU A 247 -12.85 -12.84 6.35
CA GLU A 247 -11.70 -13.75 6.43
C GLU A 247 -10.62 -13.49 5.35
N HIS A 248 -10.94 -12.72 4.32
CA HIS A 248 -10.02 -12.30 3.25
C HIS A 248 -9.42 -10.91 3.49
N ILE A 249 -9.66 -10.31 4.66
CA ILE A 249 -9.14 -8.98 5.03
C ILE A 249 -8.08 -9.13 6.12
N ALA A 250 -6.89 -8.58 5.87
CA ALA A 250 -5.84 -8.42 6.87
C ALA A 250 -5.66 -6.93 7.22
N VAL A 251 -5.55 -6.60 8.51
CA VAL A 251 -5.43 -5.20 8.96
C VAL A 251 -4.14 -5.01 9.73
N THR A 252 -3.34 -4.01 9.35
CA THR A 252 -2.11 -3.67 10.06
C THR A 252 -2.38 -3.31 11.53
N ASN A 253 -1.39 -3.54 12.37
CA ASN A 253 -1.30 -2.99 13.71
C ASN A 253 -0.12 -2.02 13.88
N ILE A 254 0.52 -1.62 12.77
CA ILE A 254 1.72 -0.78 12.77
C ILE A 254 1.35 0.65 12.43
N CYS A 255 1.56 1.56 13.38
CA CYS A 255 1.34 2.98 13.19
C CYS A 255 2.63 3.70 12.73
N THR A 256 2.56 4.48 11.65
CA THR A 256 3.66 5.33 11.15
C THR A 256 4.10 6.36 12.19
N ASN A 257 3.14 7.02 12.85
CA ASN A 257 3.40 8.03 13.87
C ASN A 257 3.97 7.46 15.18
N CYS A 258 3.59 6.23 15.55
CA CYS A 258 4.14 5.56 16.74
C CYS A 258 5.56 5.05 16.54
N ASN A 259 5.95 4.78 15.28
CA ASN A 259 7.22 4.18 14.89
C ASN A 259 8.09 5.11 14.01
N PRO A 260 8.33 6.38 14.38
CA PRO A 260 8.99 7.36 13.50
C PRO A 260 10.47 7.05 13.23
N GLU A 261 11.08 6.19 14.05
CA GLU A 261 12.44 5.69 13.85
C GLU A 261 12.54 4.55 12.82
N LEU A 262 11.41 3.94 12.46
CA LEU A 262 11.29 2.80 11.54
C LEU A 262 10.51 3.18 10.28
N LEU A 263 9.63 4.17 10.37
CA LEU A 263 8.74 4.63 9.30
C LEU A 263 8.79 6.15 9.20
N TYR A 264 8.61 6.70 7.99
CA TYR A 264 8.31 8.13 7.86
C TYR A 264 6.85 8.40 8.25
N SER A 265 6.65 9.51 8.97
CA SER A 265 5.33 10.04 9.31
C SER A 265 5.33 11.54 9.03
N HIS A 266 4.32 12.01 8.30
CA HIS A 266 4.11 13.43 8.05
C HIS A 266 3.74 14.15 9.35
N ARG A 267 2.85 13.53 10.15
CA ARG A 267 2.41 14.03 11.46
C ARG A 267 3.56 14.13 12.46
N ALA A 268 4.33 13.05 12.65
CA ALA A 268 5.41 13.03 13.65
C ALA A 268 6.54 14.02 13.32
N SER A 269 6.80 14.28 12.04
CA SER A 269 7.90 15.13 11.58
C SER A 269 7.52 16.61 11.34
N GLY A 270 6.24 16.97 11.47
CA GLY A 270 5.74 18.27 11.03
C GLY A 270 5.97 18.51 9.54
N GLY A 271 5.86 17.46 8.73
CA GLY A 271 6.02 17.50 7.27
C GLY A 271 7.45 17.38 6.73
N ARG A 272 8.47 17.36 7.58
CA ARG A 272 9.89 17.26 7.17
C ARG A 272 10.33 15.80 7.13
N ARG A 273 10.05 15.11 6.02
CA ARG A 273 10.22 13.65 5.88
C ARG A 273 10.50 13.20 4.45
N GLY A 274 11.13 12.03 4.29
CA GLY A 274 11.13 11.23 3.06
C GLY A 274 9.82 10.45 2.85
N SER A 275 9.69 9.66 1.80
CA SER A 275 8.47 8.86 1.53
C SER A 275 8.69 7.38 1.68
N LEU A 276 7.70 6.73 2.28
CA LEU A 276 7.50 5.29 2.18
C LEU A 276 6.79 4.99 0.87
N ALA A 277 6.80 3.73 0.46
CA ALA A 277 6.01 3.21 -0.64
C ALA A 277 5.50 1.79 -0.38
N ALA A 278 4.37 1.47 -0.99
CA ALA A 278 3.83 0.13 -1.11
C ALA A 278 4.10 -0.39 -2.53
N PHE A 279 4.39 -1.69 -2.62
CA PHE A 279 4.74 -2.38 -3.86
C PHE A 279 3.92 -3.66 -3.96
N LEU A 280 3.37 -3.94 -5.13
CA LEU A 280 2.64 -5.17 -5.40
C LEU A 280 2.83 -5.57 -6.87
N ALA A 281 3.31 -6.79 -7.10
CA ALA A 281 3.52 -7.35 -8.43
C ALA A 281 3.05 -8.80 -8.48
N LEU A 282 2.40 -9.19 -9.57
CA LEU A 282 2.16 -10.60 -9.86
C LEU A 282 3.49 -11.27 -10.23
N LYS A 283 3.75 -12.48 -9.72
CA LYS A 283 4.90 -13.25 -10.16
C LYS A 283 4.72 -13.68 -11.60
N GLU A 284 5.81 -13.64 -12.37
CA GLU A 284 5.87 -14.30 -13.66
C GLU A 284 5.62 -15.81 -13.45
N THR A 285 4.76 -16.40 -14.28
CA THR A 285 4.61 -17.85 -14.31
C THR A 285 5.93 -18.46 -14.74
N GLN A 286 6.53 -19.30 -13.90
CA GLN A 286 7.67 -20.12 -14.33
C GLN A 286 7.20 -20.99 -15.50
N GLU A 287 7.66 -20.70 -16.71
CA GLU A 287 7.44 -21.58 -17.86
C GLU A 287 8.15 -22.91 -17.58
N GLY A 288 7.37 -23.98 -17.44
CA GLY A 288 7.76 -25.36 -17.71
C GLY A 288 9.05 -25.87 -17.06
N ASN A 289 8.95 -26.39 -15.84
CA ASN A 289 9.82 -27.50 -15.47
C ASN A 289 9.38 -28.71 -16.30
N GLN A 290 9.99 -28.89 -17.48
CA GLN A 290 9.85 -30.10 -18.29
C GLN A 290 10.13 -31.30 -17.36
N PRO A 291 9.22 -32.29 -17.22
CA PRO A 291 9.58 -33.51 -16.52
C PRO A 291 10.78 -34.12 -17.26
N PRO A 292 11.78 -34.67 -16.54
CA PRO A 292 12.94 -35.28 -17.18
C PRO A 292 12.44 -36.32 -18.18
N CYS A 293 12.88 -36.16 -19.42
CA CYS A 293 12.59 -37.10 -20.49
C CYS A 293 13.11 -38.47 -20.05
N ILE A 294 12.22 -39.37 -19.66
CA ILE A 294 12.56 -40.75 -19.33
C ILE A 294 12.87 -41.43 -20.67
N THR A 295 14.12 -41.37 -21.07
CA THR A 295 14.66 -42.22 -22.12
C THR A 295 14.67 -43.65 -21.56
N HIS A 296 13.76 -44.48 -22.08
CA HIS A 296 13.86 -45.92 -21.91
C HIS A 296 14.97 -46.41 -22.84
N PHE A 297 16.08 -46.86 -22.26
CA PHE A 297 16.98 -47.82 -22.89
C PHE A 297 16.65 -49.22 -22.34
#